data_AF-A0A819TX13-F1
#
_entry.id   AF-A0A819TX13-F1
#
_cell.length_a   1.000
_cell.length_b   1.000
_cell.length_c   1.000
_cell.angle_alpha   90.00
_cell.angle_beta   90.00
_cell.angle_gamma   90.00
#
_symmetry.space_group_name_H-M   'P 1'
#
loop_
_entity.id
_entity.type
_entity.pdbx_description
1 polymer ?
#
loop_
_entity_poly.entity_id
_entity_poly.type
_entity_poly.pdbx_seq_one_letter_code
_entity_poly.pdbx_strand_id
1 'polypeptide(L)'
;MCNLDRSLDQCIPHYSFRRLDPPFKQAKFSFGYNFRFASHWKHENRSFRTLTKAYGIRFIFSVSGNAARFNLIVLIFNIGLLIGAICLITFIFDIIGLHIYCHSAVDRPQKSQDVVEESKRNNEQVQLTE
;
A
#
# COMPACT_ATOMS: atom_id res chain seq x y z
N MET A 1 6.73 5.18 -11.73
CA MET A 1 5.78 4.05 -11.71
C MET A 1 5.36 3.80 -13.15
N CYS A 2 5.46 2.57 -13.64
CA CYS A 2 5.16 2.21 -15.02
C CYS A 2 3.73 1.66 -15.11
N ASN A 3 2.91 2.21 -16.02
CA ASN A 3 1.56 1.72 -16.27
C ASN A 3 1.57 0.77 -17.48
N LEU A 4 1.31 -0.52 -17.23
CA LEU A 4 1.29 -1.60 -18.22
C LEU A 4 -0.03 -1.69 -19.00
N ASP A 5 -1.04 -0.87 -18.67
CA ASP A 5 -2.28 -0.77 -19.45
C ASP A 5 -2.11 0.12 -20.69
N ARG A 6 -1.02 0.87 -20.75
CA ARG A 6 -0.61 1.69 -21.90
C ARG A 6 0.42 0.94 -22.76
N SER A 7 0.77 1.51 -23.91
CA SER A 7 1.83 0.98 -24.77
C SER A 7 3.16 0.94 -24.01
N LEU A 8 3.94 -0.12 -24.22
CA LEU A 8 5.25 -0.31 -23.57
C LEU A 8 6.23 0.83 -23.86
N ASP A 9 6.07 1.51 -24.99
CA ASP A 9 6.90 2.65 -25.40
C ASP A 9 6.78 3.87 -24.47
N GLN A 10 5.71 3.95 -23.66
CA GLN A 10 5.51 5.01 -22.69
C GLN A 10 6.24 4.74 -21.36
N CYS A 11 6.78 3.54 -21.17
CA CYS A 11 7.50 3.16 -19.96
C CYS A 11 9.00 3.47 -20.09
N ILE A 12 9.35 4.74 -19.92
CA ILE A 12 10.73 5.23 -20.13
C ILE A 12 11.48 5.28 -18.78
N PRO A 13 12.74 4.79 -18.70
CA PRO A 13 13.53 4.89 -17.49
C PRO A 13 13.90 6.35 -17.18
N HIS A 14 13.78 6.74 -15.92
CA HIS A 14 14.23 8.05 -15.44
C HIS A 14 15.60 7.92 -14.77
N TYR A 15 16.61 8.60 -15.33
CA TYR A 15 17.96 8.59 -14.79
C TYR A 15 18.13 9.67 -13.74
N SER A 16 18.68 9.32 -12.58
CA SER A 16 19.06 10.28 -11.55
C SER A 16 20.46 9.96 -11.03
N PHE A 17 21.23 11.02 -10.78
CA PHE A 17 22.58 10.92 -10.27
C PHE A 17 22.61 11.49 -8.86
N ARG A 18 23.07 10.69 -7.89
CA ARG A 18 23.31 11.16 -6.54
C ARG A 18 24.65 10.71 -6.03
N ARG A 19 25.29 11.57 -5.24
CA ARG A 19 26.46 11.21 -4.46
C ARG A 19 26.01 10.38 -3.26
N LEU A 20 26.60 9.21 -3.06
CA LEU A 20 26.24 8.28 -1.98
C LEU A 20 27.12 8.44 -0.73
N ASP A 21 28.32 8.98 -0.87
CA ASP A 21 29.22 9.23 0.24
C ASP A 21 28.90 10.56 0.94
N PRO A 22 29.12 10.66 2.26
CA PRO A 22 28.89 11.89 3.00
C PRO A 22 29.73 13.03 2.43
N PRO A 23 29.18 14.26 2.36
CA PRO A 23 29.90 15.40 1.82
C PRO A 23 31.17 15.66 2.64
N PHE A 24 32.23 16.12 1.96
CA PHE A 24 33.56 16.32 2.55
C PHE A 24 33.56 17.13 3.86
N LYS A 25 32.59 18.04 4.04
CA LYS A 25 32.46 18.86 5.26
C LYS A 25 32.00 18.08 6.51
N GLN A 26 31.44 16.87 6.34
CA GLN A 26 30.83 16.09 7.43
C GLN A 26 31.62 14.83 7.80
N ALA A 27 32.60 14.42 7.00
CA ALA A 27 33.36 13.20 7.25
C ALA A 27 34.50 13.45 8.26
N LYS A 28 34.42 12.82 9.45
CA LYS A 28 35.44 12.94 10.51
C LYS A 28 36.64 11.99 10.36
N PHE A 29 36.49 10.87 9.64
CA PHE A 29 37.49 9.79 9.62
C PHE A 29 38.01 9.40 8.23
N SER A 30 37.26 9.62 7.15
CA SER A 30 37.70 9.32 5.78
C SER A 30 37.09 10.30 4.78
N PHE A 31 37.93 11.12 4.15
CA PHE A 31 37.55 12.01 3.06
C PHE A 31 37.55 11.22 1.74
N GLY A 32 36.37 10.85 1.24
CA GLY A 32 36.21 10.14 -0.04
C GLY A 32 36.44 8.62 0.01
N TYR A 33 36.56 8.00 -1.17
CA TYR A 33 36.70 6.55 -1.34
C TYR A 33 38.15 6.16 -1.64
N ASN A 34 38.71 5.27 -0.82
CA ASN A 34 40.08 4.77 -0.98
C ASN A 34 40.14 3.25 -0.74
N PHE A 35 41.06 2.58 -1.44
CA PHE A 35 41.36 1.16 -1.22
C PHE A 35 42.86 0.91 -1.30
N ARG A 36 43.34 -0.10 -0.57
CA ARG A 36 44.74 -0.51 -0.55
C ARG A 36 44.85 -1.92 -1.10
N PHE A 37 45.81 -2.13 -1.98
CA PHE A 37 46.17 -3.46 -2.48
C PHE A 37 47.68 -3.64 -2.44
N ALA A 38 48.12 -4.87 -2.27
CA ALA A 38 49.54 -5.20 -2.19
C ALA A 38 49.94 -6.10 -3.35
N SER A 39 51.02 -5.74 -4.05
CA SER A 39 51.70 -6.63 -4.97
C SER A 39 52.80 -7.36 -4.22
N HIS A 40 52.69 -8.68 -4.12
CA HIS A 40 53.64 -9.52 -3.40
C HIS A 40 54.65 -10.13 -4.38
N TRP A 41 55.93 -10.07 -4.06
CA TRP A 41 57.00 -10.66 -4.86
C TRP A 41 58.10 -11.22 -3.96
N LYS A 42 58.91 -12.13 -4.49
CA LYS A 42 60.02 -12.75 -3.76
C LYS A 42 61.32 -12.50 -4.51
N HIS A 43 62.38 -12.23 -3.76
CA HIS A 43 63.73 -12.12 -4.29
C HIS A 43 64.71 -12.69 -3.26
N GLU A 44 65.63 -13.54 -3.71
CA GLU A 44 66.66 -14.17 -2.87
C GLU A 44 66.11 -14.78 -1.57
N ASN A 45 65.06 -15.60 -1.68
CA ASN A 45 64.38 -16.27 -0.55
C ASN A 45 63.75 -15.34 0.51
N ARG A 46 63.74 -14.02 0.29
CA ARG A 46 63.00 -13.04 1.10
C ARG A 46 61.69 -12.65 0.42
N SER A 47 60.66 -12.44 1.23
CA SER A 47 59.36 -11.97 0.76
C SER A 47 59.28 -10.45 0.85
N PHE A 48 58.88 -9.83 -0.25
CA PHE A 48 58.68 -8.39 -0.38
C PHE A 48 57.22 -8.10 -0.76
N ARG A 49 56.77 -6.89 -0.44
CA ARG A 49 55.48 -6.39 -0.90
C ARG A 49 55.55 -4.91 -1.22
N THR A 50 54.89 -4.54 -2.30
CA THR A 50 54.62 -3.15 -2.66
C THR A 50 53.17 -2.86 -2.30
N LEU A 51 52.96 -2.02 -1.28
CA LEU A 51 51.62 -1.60 -0.86
C LEU A 51 51.22 -0.32 -1.61
N THR A 52 50.15 -0.41 -2.39
CA THR A 52 49.62 0.71 -3.17
C THR A 52 48.31 1.19 -2.54
N LYS A 53 48.18 2.50 -2.34
CA LYS A 53 46.94 3.15 -1.92
C LYS A 53 46.34 3.91 -3.10
N ALA A 54 45.17 3.50 -3.54
CA ALA A 54 44.45 4.12 -4.66
C ALA A 54 43.25 4.94 -4.15
N TYR A 55 42.97 6.03 -4.86
CA TYR A 55 41.82 6.90 -4.65
C TYR A 55 41.02 6.98 -5.95
N GLY A 56 39.71 6.93 -5.87
CA GLY A 56 38.87 6.94 -7.06
C GLY A 56 37.39 7.10 -6.74
N ILE A 57 36.58 7.16 -7.79
CA ILE A 57 35.12 7.26 -7.70
C ILE A 57 34.51 5.88 -7.91
N ARG A 58 33.60 5.47 -7.03
CA ARG A 58 32.82 4.24 -7.20
C ARG A 58 31.45 4.58 -7.77
N PHE A 59 31.20 4.17 -9.00
CA PHE A 59 29.87 4.23 -9.60
C PHE A 59 29.06 3.01 -9.17
N ILE A 60 27.88 3.24 -8.59
CA ILE A 60 26.93 2.19 -8.23
C ILE A 60 25.66 2.42 -9.03
N PHE A 61 25.33 1.46 -9.90
CA PHE A 61 24.08 1.47 -10.65
C PHE A 61 22.99 0.79 -9.82
N SER A 62 21.98 1.55 -9.43
CA SER A 62 20.80 1.04 -8.73
C SER A 62 19.58 1.22 -9.62
N VAL A 63 18.99 0.09 -10.03
CA VAL A 63 17.80 0.06 -10.89
C VAL A 63 16.63 -0.38 -10.02
N SER A 64 15.63 0.48 -9.90
CA SER A 64 14.40 0.20 -9.16
C SER A 64 13.20 0.69 -9.96
N GLY A 65 12.14 -0.12 -10.02
CA GLY A 65 10.92 0.24 -10.71
C GLY A 65 9.73 -0.52 -10.17
N ASN A 66 8.59 0.15 -10.11
CA ASN A 66 7.30 -0.47 -9.83
C ASN A 66 6.47 -0.37 -11.09
N ALA A 67 5.83 -1.48 -11.47
CA ALA A 67 4.89 -1.53 -12.58
C ALA A 67 3.51 -1.96 -12.07
N ALA A 68 2.47 -1.38 -12.63
CA ALA A 68 1.08 -1.69 -12.30
C ALA A 68 0.32 -1.98 -13.60
N ARG A 69 -0.61 -2.93 -13.51
CA ARG A 69 -1.54 -3.29 -14.57
C ARG A 69 -2.94 -3.38 -13.97
N PHE A 70 -3.94 -3.03 -14.75
CA PHE A 70 -5.33 -3.24 -14.40
C PHE A 70 -5.59 -4.72 -14.09
N ASN A 71 -6.15 -4.96 -12.91
CA ASN A 71 -6.55 -6.27 -12.45
C ASN A 71 -8.01 -6.24 -12.00
N LEU A 72 -8.86 -6.98 -12.72
CA LEU A 72 -10.29 -7.04 -12.47
C LEU A 72 -10.64 -7.55 -11.07
N ILE A 73 -9.87 -8.50 -10.53
CA ILE A 73 -10.09 -9.07 -9.19
C ILE A 73 -9.89 -7.98 -8.13
N VAL A 74 -8.83 -7.17 -8.28
CA VAL A 74 -8.54 -6.06 -7.37
C VAL A 74 -9.62 -4.98 -7.48
N LEU A 75 -10.11 -4.70 -8.69
CA LEU A 75 -11.21 -3.75 -8.87
C LEU A 75 -12.48 -4.20 -8.12
N ILE A 76 -12.91 -5.45 -8.32
CA ILE A 76 -14.14 -5.97 -7.69
C ILE A 76 -14.00 -5.95 -6.16
N PHE A 77 -12.84 -6.31 -5.62
CA PHE A 77 -12.60 -6.26 -4.19
C PHE A 77 -12.71 -4.82 -3.64
N ASN A 78 -12.11 -3.84 -4.31
CA ASN A 78 -12.22 -2.43 -3.92
C ASN A 78 -13.67 -1.91 -3.98
N ILE A 79 -14.44 -2.32 -4.99
CA ILE A 79 -15.87 -1.99 -5.07
C ILE A 79 -16.65 -2.65 -3.92
N GLY A 80 -16.37 -3.92 -3.63
CA GLY A 80 -16.98 -4.64 -2.51
C GLY A 80 -16.72 -3.97 -1.16
N LEU A 81 -15.48 -3.49 -0.94
CA LEU A 81 -15.12 -2.74 0.25
C LEU A 81 -15.88 -1.40 0.36
N LEU A 82 -16.01 -0.68 -0.76
CA LEU A 82 -16.76 0.57 -0.80
C LEU A 82 -18.23 0.37 -0.44
N ILE A 83 -18.88 -0.64 -1.04
CA ILE A 83 -20.28 -0.97 -0.77
C ILE A 83 -20.44 -1.41 0.69
N GLY A 84 -19.56 -2.28 1.18
CA GLY A 84 -19.58 -2.75 2.58
C GLY A 84 -19.47 -1.60 3.59
N ALA A 85 -18.61 -0.61 3.32
CA ALA A 85 -18.48 0.58 4.16
C ALA A 85 -19.78 1.40 4.19
N ILE A 86 -20.46 1.57 3.05
CA ILE A 86 -21.74 2.28 2.98
C ILE A 86 -22.81 1.54 3.80
N CYS A 87 -22.91 0.21 3.66
CA CYS A 87 -23.85 -0.59 4.44
C CYS A 87 -23.64 -0.43 5.96
N LEU A 88 -22.37 -0.42 6.40
CA LEU A 88 -22.05 -0.24 7.82
C LEU A 88 -22.48 1.13 8.34
N ILE A 89 -22.26 2.18 7.54
CA ILE A 89 -22.66 3.55 7.89
C ILE A 89 -24.18 3.63 8.05
N THR A 90 -24.96 3.12 7.09
CA THR A 90 -26.42 3.12 7.16
C THR A 90 -26.93 2.35 8.38
N PHE A 91 -26.35 1.18 8.65
CA PHE A 91 -26.72 0.37 9.83
C PHE A 91 -26.50 1.13 11.15
N ILE A 92 -25.40 1.87 11.27
CA ILE A 92 -25.13 2.70 12.46
C ILE A 92 -26.16 3.82 12.56
N PHE A 93 -26.49 4.50 11.46
CA PHE A 93 -27.51 5.54 11.45
C PHE A 93 -28.90 5.01 11.85
N ASP A 94 -29.24 3.80 11.42
CA ASP A 94 -30.51 3.15 11.81
C ASP A 94 -30.54 2.83 13.30
N ILE A 95 -29.45 2.35 13.89
CA ILE A 95 -29.34 2.11 15.34
C ILE A 95 -29.50 3.41 16.13
N ILE A 96 -28.84 4.48 15.69
CA ILE A 96 -28.94 5.80 16.35
C ILE A 96 -30.37 6.34 16.23
N GLY A 97 -30.98 6.24 15.05
CA GLY A 97 -32.36 6.63 14.82
C GLY A 97 -33.33 5.88 15.74
N LEU A 98 -33.17 4.55 15.85
CA LEU A 98 -33.99 3.72 16.73
C LEU A 98 -33.82 4.09 18.21
N HIS A 99 -32.58 4.35 18.66
CA HIS A 99 -32.34 4.77 20.04
C HIS A 99 -33.02 6.11 20.38
N ILE A 100 -32.99 7.09 19.47
CA ILE A 100 -33.64 8.39 19.65
C ILE A 100 -35.17 8.23 19.65
N TYR A 101 -35.72 7.41 18.73
CA TYR A 101 -37.16 7.18 18.63
C TYR A 101 -37.69 6.43 19.85
N CYS A 102 -36.94 5.43 20.35
CA CYS A 102 -37.30 4.66 21.55
C CYS A 102 -37.20 5.51 22.83
N HIS A 103 -36.19 6.38 22.95
CA HIS A 103 -36.11 7.36 24.05
C HIS A 103 -37.31 8.33 24.03
N SER A 104 -37.74 8.79 22.85
CA SER A 104 -38.90 9.66 22.71
C SER A 104 -40.24 8.94 22.91
N ALA A 105 -40.26 7.61 22.78
CA ALA A 105 -41.45 6.78 23.03
C ALA A 105 -41.66 6.46 24.52
N VAL A 106 -40.63 6.57 25.37
CA VAL A 106 -40.78 6.49 26.84
C VAL A 106 -41.61 7.67 27.39
N ASP A 107 -41.69 8.79 26.67
CA ASP A 107 -42.51 9.96 27.03
C ASP A 107 -43.91 10.00 26.38
N ARG A 108 -44.31 9.01 25.57
CA ARG A 108 -45.71 8.89 25.10
C ARG A 108 -46.16 7.44 24.88
N PRO A 109 -47.27 6.99 25.50
CA PRO A 109 -47.83 5.69 25.17
C PRO A 109 -48.40 5.70 23.74
N GLN A 110 -48.12 4.61 23.02
CA GLN A 110 -48.70 4.18 21.74
C GLN A 110 -48.42 5.02 20.49
N LYS A 111 -47.63 4.44 19.56
CA LYS A 111 -48.17 3.91 18.29
C LYS A 111 -47.10 3.07 17.55
N SER A 112 -47.00 1.79 17.86
CA SER A 112 -46.48 0.82 16.89
C SER A 112 -47.54 0.67 15.80
N GLN A 113 -47.19 0.96 14.55
CA GLN A 113 -47.92 0.34 13.45
C GLN A 113 -47.21 -0.98 13.16
N ASP A 114 -47.73 -2.02 13.81
CA ASP A 114 -47.41 -3.41 13.54
C ASP A 114 -47.93 -3.79 12.14
N VAL A 115 -47.21 -3.42 11.07
CA VAL A 115 -47.55 -3.84 9.69
C VAL A 115 -47.20 -5.32 9.45
N VAL A 116 -46.66 -6.02 10.45
CA VAL A 116 -46.33 -7.44 10.36
C VAL A 116 -47.57 -8.35 10.49
N GLU A 117 -48.71 -7.86 11.00
CA GLU A 117 -49.91 -8.68 11.18
C GLU A 117 -50.88 -8.67 9.97
N GLU A 118 -50.83 -7.67 9.09
CA GLU A 118 -51.69 -7.62 7.90
C GLU A 118 -51.18 -8.50 6.75
N SER A 119 -49.86 -8.65 6.60
CA SER A 119 -49.30 -9.46 5.50
C SER A 119 -49.40 -10.97 5.75
N LYS A 120 -49.48 -11.43 7.01
CA LYS A 120 -49.66 -12.86 7.31
C LYS A 120 -51.09 -13.35 7.03
N ARG A 121 -52.11 -12.55 7.35
CA ARG A 121 -53.53 -12.86 7.05
C ARG A 121 -53.83 -12.92 5.56
N ASN A 122 -53.18 -12.06 4.76
CA ASN A 122 -53.38 -12.03 3.31
C ASN A 122 -52.73 -13.23 2.59
N ASN A 123 -51.64 -13.81 3.13
CA ASN A 123 -51.01 -14.99 2.55
C ASN A 123 -51.76 -16.31 2.85
N GLU A 124 -52.41 -16.44 4.02
CA GLU A 124 -53.21 -17.64 4.35
C GLU A 124 -54.53 -17.70 3.57
N GLN A 125 -55.14 -16.56 3.21
CA GLN A 125 -56.35 -16.53 2.37
C GLN A 125 -56.09 -16.89 0.90
N VAL A 126 -54.91 -16.54 0.36
CA VAL A 126 -54.55 -16.83 -1.04
C VAL A 126 -54.26 -18.32 -1.26
N GLN A 127 -53.82 -19.07 -0.25
CA GLN A 127 -53.51 -20.50 -0.37
C GLN A 127 -54.72 -21.45 -0.30
N LEU A 128 -55.93 -20.98 0.02
CA LEU A 128 -57.14 -21.82 0.07
C LEU A 128 -58.04 -21.71 -1.17
N THR A 129 -57.58 -21.00 -2.22
CA THR A 129 -58.36 -20.78 -3.46
C THR A 129 -57.61 -21.16 -4.74
N GLU A 130 -56.62 -22.05 -4.65
CA GLU A 130 -56.09 -22.84 -5.77
C GLU A 130 -56.08 -24.34 -5.42
#